data_AF-A0A3M1HRC0-F1
#
_entry.id   AF-A0A3M1HRC0-F1
#
_cell.length_a   1.000
_cell.length_b   1.000
_cell.length_c   1.000
_cell.angle_alpha   90.00
_cell.angle_beta   90.00
_cell.angle_gamma   90.00
#
_symmetry.space_group_name_H-M   'P 1'
#
loop_
_entity.id
_entity.type
_entity.pdbx_description
1 polymer ?
#
loop_
_entity_poly.entity_id
_entity_poly.type
_entity_poly.pdbx_seq_one_letter_code
_entity_poly.pdbx_strand_id
1 'polypeptide(L)'
;MARVVIMGAGIGGLPAAYEMKDMLDKIGGNHEVIVVNNTDYFHFVPSNPWVAVGWRTREDISLDLNTLLSRRGIGFIAKGAKKIDAENNRVVLEDDSTVDYDYLIVATGPRLAFELVEGLGPEKYTQSICHVDHAERAYEAFEAFCKDPGPVVLGAVQGVSCFGPAYEFAMILDTELR
;
A
#
# COMPACT_ATOMS: atom_id res chain seq x y z
N MET A 1 6.51 -30.19 5.29
CA MET A 1 5.43 -29.20 5.25
C MET A 1 5.97 -27.97 5.93
N ALA A 2 6.03 -26.84 5.21
CA ALA A 2 6.48 -25.57 5.75
C ALA A 2 5.44 -24.51 5.43
N ARG A 3 5.22 -23.57 6.35
CA ARG A 3 4.34 -22.42 6.19
C ARG A 3 5.16 -21.16 6.02
N VAL A 4 5.02 -20.52 4.86
CA VAL A 4 5.63 -19.23 4.56
C VAL A 4 4.56 -18.14 4.68
N VAL A 5 4.79 -17.18 5.57
CA VAL A 5 3.94 -16.00 5.70
C VAL A 5 4.62 -14.82 5.02
N ILE A 6 3.88 -14.11 4.17
CA ILE A 6 4.29 -12.82 3.60
C ILE A 6 3.45 -11.72 4.25
N MET A 7 4.12 -10.77 4.88
CA MET A 7 3.49 -9.63 5.53
C MET A 7 3.57 -8.39 4.62
N GLY A 8 2.42 -7.98 4.08
CA GLY A 8 2.26 -6.91 3.11
C GLY A 8 2.02 -7.45 1.70
N ALA A 9 1.00 -6.91 1.02
CA ALA A 9 0.63 -7.30 -0.35
C ALA A 9 0.81 -6.13 -1.34
N GLY A 10 1.86 -5.33 -1.16
CA GLY A 10 2.25 -4.25 -2.09
C GLY A 10 3.11 -4.73 -3.26
N ILE A 11 3.83 -3.79 -3.90
CA ILE A 11 4.69 -4.05 -5.07
C ILE A 11 5.72 -5.16 -4.82
N GLY A 12 6.25 -5.28 -3.60
CA GLY A 12 7.18 -6.36 -3.26
C GLY A 12 6.49 -7.65 -2.82
N GLY A 13 5.47 -7.53 -1.96
CA GLY A 13 4.88 -8.70 -1.30
C GLY A 13 3.97 -9.55 -2.19
N LEU A 14 3.22 -8.93 -3.10
CA LEU A 14 2.32 -9.67 -3.99
C LEU A 14 3.09 -10.55 -5.00
N PRO A 15 4.13 -10.06 -5.72
CA PRO A 15 4.98 -10.92 -6.53
C PRO A 15 5.69 -12.00 -5.71
N ALA A 16 6.21 -11.64 -4.52
CA ALA A 16 6.88 -12.61 -3.65
C ALA A 16 5.96 -13.78 -3.25
N ALA A 17 4.66 -13.53 -3.03
CA ALA A 17 3.69 -14.58 -2.75
C ALA A 17 3.52 -15.55 -3.93
N TYR A 18 3.39 -15.03 -5.15
CA TYR A 18 3.25 -15.85 -6.36
C TYR A 18 4.52 -16.64 -6.67
N GLU A 19 5.68 -15.99 -6.61
CA GLU A 19 6.97 -16.65 -6.86
C GLU A 19 7.26 -17.73 -5.81
N MET A 20 6.99 -17.44 -4.53
CA MET A 20 7.14 -18.42 -3.46
C MET A 20 6.22 -19.63 -3.67
N LYS A 21 4.96 -19.41 -4.04
CA LYS A 21 4.00 -20.48 -4.33
C LYS A 21 4.49 -21.34 -5.49
N ASP A 22 4.88 -20.73 -6.61
CA ASP A 22 5.39 -21.44 -7.79
C ASP A 22 6.68 -22.24 -7.49
N MET A 23 7.56 -21.71 -6.65
CA MET A 23 8.79 -22.39 -6.25
C MET A 23 8.53 -23.59 -5.34
N LEU A 24 7.65 -23.45 -4.34
CA LEU A 24 7.30 -24.52 -3.43
C LEU A 24 6.54 -25.65 -4.14
N ASP A 25 5.67 -25.32 -5.08
CA ASP A 25 4.96 -26.31 -5.89
C ASP A 25 5.90 -27.15 -6.76
N LYS A 26 6.99 -26.55 -7.27
CA LYS A 26 8.04 -27.26 -8.03
C LYS A 26 8.87 -28.21 -7.18
N ILE A 27 9.17 -27.83 -5.94
CA ILE A 27 9.93 -28.67 -5.00
C ILE A 27 9.06 -29.83 -4.51
N GLY A 28 7.75 -29.63 -4.46
CA GLY A 28 6.78 -30.62 -4.00
C GLY A 28 6.69 -30.68 -2.48
N GLY A 29 5.71 -31.44 -1.98
CA GLY A 29 5.33 -31.46 -0.57
C GLY A 29 4.15 -30.54 -0.29
N ASN A 30 3.48 -30.76 0.85
CA ASN A 30 2.31 -29.97 1.25
C ASN A 30 2.77 -28.68 1.95
N HIS A 31 3.25 -27.69 1.20
CA HIS A 31 3.68 -26.39 1.73
C HIS A 31 2.55 -25.35 1.64
N GLU A 32 2.53 -24.40 2.57
CA GLU A 32 1.53 -23.34 2.63
C GLU A 32 2.18 -21.97 2.40
N VAL A 33 1.51 -21.12 1.63
CA VAL A 33 1.85 -19.71 1.46
C VAL A 33 0.65 -18.89 1.92
N ILE A 34 0.87 -17.97 2.87
CA ILE A 34 -0.18 -17.11 3.42
C ILE A 34 0.26 -15.65 3.31
N VAL A 35 -0.59 -14.81 2.74
CA VAL A 35 -0.38 -13.36 2.69
C VAL A 35 -1.22 -12.70 3.79
N VAL A 36 -0.59 -11.84 4.58
CA VAL A 36 -1.24 -10.98 5.58
C VAL A 36 -1.14 -9.54 5.11
N ASN A 37 -2.27 -8.86 4.94
CA ASN A 37 -2.30 -7.46 4.49
C ASN A 37 -3.40 -6.67 5.22
N ASN A 38 -3.16 -5.40 5.49
CA ASN A 38 -4.11 -4.53 6.20
C ASN A 38 -5.31 -4.08 5.35
N THR A 39 -5.27 -4.27 4.03
CA THR A 39 -6.38 -4.06 3.09
C THR A 39 -6.68 -5.37 2.35
N ASP A 40 -7.88 -5.49 1.79
CA ASP A 40 -8.29 -6.61 0.94
C ASP A 40 -7.97 -6.40 -0.56
N TYR A 41 -7.39 -5.26 -0.91
CA TYR A 41 -6.99 -4.91 -2.27
C TYR A 41 -5.51 -4.57 -2.39
N PHE A 42 -4.96 -4.84 -3.58
CA PHE A 42 -3.73 -4.23 -4.09
C PHE A 42 -4.11 -2.93 -4.79
N HIS A 43 -3.27 -1.90 -4.70
CA HIS A 43 -3.36 -0.73 -5.57
C HIS A 43 -1.99 -0.41 -6.16
N PHE A 44 -1.98 0.00 -7.43
CA PHE A 44 -0.75 0.35 -8.14
C PHE A 44 -0.28 1.76 -7.74
N VAL A 45 0.50 1.81 -6.66
CA VAL A 45 1.02 3.05 -6.03
C VAL A 45 1.53 4.11 -7.02
N PRO A 46 2.27 3.77 -8.11
CA PRO A 46 2.76 4.79 -9.05
C PRO A 46 1.66 5.59 -9.77
N SER A 47 0.41 5.12 -9.79
CA SER A 47 -0.72 5.84 -10.40
C SER A 47 -1.49 6.75 -9.44
N ASN A 48 -1.16 6.74 -8.13
CA ASN A 48 -1.80 7.63 -7.15
C ASN A 48 -1.74 9.14 -7.51
N PRO A 49 -0.65 9.69 -8.08
CA PRO A 49 -0.64 11.10 -8.50
C PRO A 49 -1.74 11.43 -9.52
N TRP A 50 -2.11 10.48 -10.38
CA TRP A 50 -3.12 10.66 -11.42
C TRP A 50 -4.53 10.61 -10.84
N VAL A 51 -4.74 9.81 -9.79
CA VAL A 51 -6.01 9.80 -9.04
C VAL A 51 -6.29 11.15 -8.40
N ALA A 52 -5.25 11.81 -7.88
CA ALA A 52 -5.37 13.08 -7.16
C ALA A 52 -5.80 14.29 -8.02
N VAL A 53 -5.89 14.14 -9.34
CA VAL A 53 -6.47 15.14 -10.27
C VAL A 53 -7.61 14.56 -11.13
N GLY A 54 -8.09 13.34 -10.82
CA GLY A 54 -9.20 12.72 -11.54
C GLY A 54 -8.83 12.08 -12.89
N TRP A 55 -7.55 11.97 -13.25
CA TRP A 55 -7.11 11.27 -14.48
C TRP A 55 -7.30 9.75 -14.40
N ARG A 56 -7.40 9.21 -13.18
CA ARG A 56 -7.70 7.81 -12.88
C ARG A 56 -8.62 7.74 -11.68
N THR A 57 -9.32 6.63 -11.56
CA THR A 57 -10.13 6.26 -10.40
C THR A 57 -9.41 5.18 -9.58
N ARG A 58 -9.89 4.91 -8.36
CA ARG A 58 -9.41 3.79 -7.54
C ARG A 58 -9.59 2.46 -8.28
N GLU A 59 -10.72 2.29 -8.96
CA GLU A 59 -11.07 1.08 -9.70
C GLU A 59 -10.09 0.81 -10.85
N ASP A 60 -9.58 1.86 -11.50
CA ASP A 60 -8.60 1.72 -12.58
C ASP A 60 -7.25 1.17 -12.11
N ILE A 61 -6.94 1.31 -10.82
CA ILE A 61 -5.61 1.03 -10.26
C ILE A 61 -5.61 -0.04 -9.17
N SER A 62 -6.77 -0.63 -8.85
CA SER A 62 -6.92 -1.57 -7.73
C SER A 62 -7.36 -2.96 -8.17
N LEU A 63 -6.94 -3.96 -7.41
CA LEU A 63 -7.26 -5.38 -7.65
C LEU A 63 -7.66 -6.08 -6.35
N ASP A 64 -8.73 -6.88 -6.37
CA ASP A 64 -9.17 -7.69 -5.23
C ASP A 64 -8.20 -8.85 -4.95
N LEU A 65 -7.56 -8.83 -3.77
CA LEU A 65 -6.55 -9.82 -3.40
C LEU A 65 -7.16 -11.19 -3.09
N ASN A 66 -8.36 -11.22 -2.49
CA ASN A 66 -9.05 -12.48 -2.15
C ASN A 66 -9.20 -13.37 -3.40
N THR A 67 -9.75 -12.81 -4.47
CA THR A 67 -9.97 -13.51 -5.74
C THR A 67 -8.65 -13.90 -6.41
N LEU A 68 -7.67 -13.00 -6.40
CA LEU A 68 -6.39 -13.22 -7.09
C LEU A 68 -5.51 -14.28 -6.42
N LEU A 69 -5.45 -14.30 -5.09
CA LEU A 69 -4.61 -15.22 -4.33
C LEU A 69 -5.26 -16.61 -4.23
N SER A 70 -6.57 -16.68 -4.01
CA SER A 70 -7.30 -17.96 -3.93
C SER A 70 -7.22 -18.77 -5.22
N ARG A 71 -7.24 -18.13 -6.40
CA ARG A 71 -7.04 -18.78 -7.72
C ARG A 71 -5.69 -19.49 -7.86
N ARG A 72 -4.69 -19.14 -7.04
CA ARG A 72 -3.37 -19.78 -7.00
C ARG A 72 -3.16 -20.66 -5.77
N GLY A 73 -4.21 -20.89 -4.98
CA GLY A 73 -4.10 -21.66 -3.73
C GLY A 73 -3.19 -20.98 -2.70
N ILE A 74 -3.11 -19.65 -2.72
CA ILE A 74 -2.40 -18.86 -1.72
C ILE A 74 -3.43 -18.41 -0.68
N GLY A 75 -3.15 -18.69 0.59
CA GLY A 75 -3.98 -18.22 1.70
C GLY A 75 -3.89 -16.70 1.83
N PHE A 76 -4.97 -16.05 2.24
CA PHE A 76 -5.00 -14.61 2.40
C PHE A 76 -5.76 -14.21 3.66
N ILE A 77 -5.19 -13.25 4.39
CA ILE A 77 -5.76 -12.66 5.59
C ILE A 77 -5.74 -11.15 5.41
N ALA A 78 -6.93 -10.58 5.13
CA ALA A 78 -7.16 -9.14 5.05
C ALA A 78 -7.27 -8.52 6.45
N LYS A 79 -6.19 -8.62 7.23
CA LYS A 79 -6.08 -8.04 8.57
C LYS A 79 -4.66 -7.56 8.82
N GLY A 80 -4.53 -6.38 9.41
CA GLY A 80 -3.23 -5.81 9.75
C GLY A 80 -2.46 -6.68 10.73
N ALA A 81 -1.12 -6.67 10.61
CA ALA A 81 -0.22 -7.26 11.58
C ALA A 81 0.11 -6.24 12.68
N LYS A 82 -0.19 -6.59 13.92
CA LYS A 82 0.02 -5.77 15.12
C LYS A 82 1.41 -5.97 15.72
N LYS A 83 1.89 -7.21 15.77
CA LYS A 83 3.19 -7.57 16.35
C LYS A 83 3.77 -8.82 15.69
N ILE A 84 5.09 -8.85 15.52
CA ILE A 84 5.84 -10.09 15.25
C ILE A 84 6.34 -10.63 16.59
N ASP A 85 5.90 -11.82 16.97
CA ASP A 85 6.46 -12.59 18.08
C ASP A 85 7.47 -13.59 17.53
N ALA A 86 8.70 -13.09 17.34
CA ALA A 86 9.78 -13.82 16.70
C ALA A 86 10.30 -15.00 17.53
N GLU A 87 10.18 -14.95 18.86
CA GLU A 87 10.59 -16.06 19.73
C GLU A 87 9.70 -17.28 19.54
N ASN A 88 8.42 -17.07 19.22
CA ASN A 88 7.42 -18.13 19.02
C ASN A 88 7.03 -18.32 17.55
N ASN A 89 7.77 -17.71 16.61
CA ASN A 89 7.52 -17.74 15.17
C ASN A 89 6.05 -17.49 14.77
N ARG A 90 5.45 -16.41 15.28
CA ARG A 90 4.06 -16.04 14.95
C ARG A 90 3.87 -14.55 14.72
N VAL A 91 2.90 -14.22 13.87
CA VAL A 91 2.40 -12.86 13.69
C VAL A 91 1.10 -12.71 14.49
N VAL A 92 1.03 -11.70 15.34
CA VAL A 92 -0.20 -11.28 16.03
C VAL A 92 -0.90 -10.24 15.16
N LEU A 93 -2.17 -10.46 14.86
CA LEU A 93 -3.01 -9.61 14.03
C LEU A 93 -3.71 -8.54 14.88
N GLU A 94 -4.30 -7.54 14.23
CA GLU A 94 -5.01 -6.43 14.92
C GLU A 94 -6.18 -6.90 15.80
N ASP A 95 -6.79 -8.05 15.52
CA ASP A 95 -7.85 -8.65 16.34
C ASP A 95 -7.33 -9.63 17.41
N ASP A 96 -6.02 -9.58 17.70
CA ASP A 96 -5.31 -10.46 18.62
C ASP A 96 -5.28 -11.95 18.22
N SER A 97 -5.81 -12.31 17.05
CA SER A 97 -5.59 -13.64 16.46
C SER A 97 -4.14 -13.80 15.99
N THR A 98 -3.69 -15.03 15.78
CA THR A 98 -2.28 -15.31 15.45
C THR A 98 -2.12 -16.18 14.21
N VAL A 99 -1.03 -15.96 13.46
CA VAL A 99 -0.60 -16.77 12.32
C VAL A 99 0.81 -17.26 12.58
N ASP A 100 0.96 -18.55 12.86
CA ASP A 100 2.27 -19.18 12.99
C ASP A 100 2.96 -19.28 11.64
N TYR A 101 4.29 -19.29 11.62
CA TYR A 101 5.10 -19.44 10.40
C TYR A 101 6.35 -20.29 10.66
N ASP A 102 6.88 -20.91 9.60
CA ASP A 102 8.26 -21.42 9.59
C ASP A 102 9.21 -20.37 9.00
N TYR A 103 8.72 -19.60 8.02
CA TYR A 103 9.44 -18.49 7.39
C TYR A 103 8.54 -17.27 7.25
N LEU A 104 9.09 -16.09 7.51
CA LEU A 104 8.41 -14.81 7.40
C LEU A 104 9.13 -13.90 6.39
N ILE A 105 8.39 -13.42 5.39
CA ILE A 105 8.83 -12.37 4.47
C ILE A 105 8.19 -11.05 4.90
N VAL A 106 9.00 -10.04 5.19
CA VAL A 106 8.54 -8.70 5.57
C VAL A 106 8.54 -7.79 4.35
N ALA A 107 7.35 -7.37 3.91
CA ALA A 107 7.12 -6.55 2.71
C ALA A 107 6.08 -5.43 2.97
N THR A 108 6.08 -4.86 4.18
CA THR A 108 5.05 -3.91 4.67
C THR A 108 5.13 -2.50 4.08
N GLY A 109 6.17 -2.20 3.31
CA GLY A 109 6.36 -0.86 2.74
C GLY A 109 6.62 0.22 3.80
N PRO A 110 6.39 1.51 3.46
CA PRO A 110 6.70 2.64 4.33
C PRO A 110 5.56 2.97 5.30
N ARG A 111 5.92 3.35 6.53
CA ARG A 111 5.04 4.15 7.38
C ARG A 111 5.19 5.63 7.01
N LEU A 112 4.09 6.31 6.70
CA LEU A 112 4.10 7.73 6.37
C LEU A 112 4.19 8.56 7.67
N ALA A 113 5.39 9.04 7.97
CA ALA A 113 5.74 9.71 9.23
C ALA A 113 5.34 11.20 9.25
N PHE A 114 4.07 11.50 9.00
CA PHE A 114 3.57 12.88 8.95
C PHE A 114 3.75 13.62 10.28
N GLU A 115 3.80 12.90 11.40
CA GLU A 115 3.99 13.50 12.72
C GLU A 115 5.34 14.18 12.93
N LEU A 116 6.33 13.93 12.07
CA LEU A 116 7.65 14.57 12.15
C LEU A 116 7.63 16.05 11.77
N VAL A 117 6.57 16.53 11.12
CA VAL A 117 6.39 17.94 10.77
C VAL A 117 5.03 18.40 11.29
N GLU A 118 5.03 19.41 12.14
CA GLU A 118 3.80 19.97 12.69
C GLU A 118 2.88 20.47 11.55
N GLY A 119 1.60 20.13 11.63
CA GLY A 119 0.62 20.49 10.59
C GLY A 119 0.62 19.63 9.32
N LEU A 120 1.60 18.75 9.11
CA LEU A 120 1.69 17.90 7.92
C LEU A 120 0.70 16.71 7.99
N GLY A 121 0.19 16.33 6.83
CA GLY A 121 -0.61 15.12 6.59
C GLY A 121 -2.09 15.39 6.31
N PRO A 122 -2.79 14.43 5.67
CA PRO A 122 -4.17 14.57 5.20
C PRO A 122 -5.20 14.70 6.32
N GLU A 123 -4.83 14.41 7.57
CA GLU A 123 -5.65 14.64 8.76
C GLU A 123 -5.41 16.02 9.40
N LYS A 124 -4.54 16.85 8.80
CA LYS A 124 -4.18 18.19 9.28
C LYS A 124 -4.38 19.23 8.17
N TYR A 125 -3.30 19.82 7.65
CA TYR A 125 -3.38 20.97 6.74
C TYR A 125 -2.88 20.70 5.32
N THR A 126 -2.42 19.48 4.99
CA THR A 126 -1.80 19.18 3.68
C THR A 126 -2.30 17.87 3.10
N GLN A 127 -2.34 17.73 1.79
CA GLN A 127 -2.70 16.46 1.13
C GLN A 127 -1.48 15.55 0.91
N SER A 128 -1.72 14.29 0.55
CA SER A 128 -0.69 13.30 0.20
C SER A 128 -1.15 12.44 -0.97
N ILE A 129 -0.21 11.97 -1.79
CA ILE A 129 -0.47 11.08 -2.93
C ILE A 129 0.25 9.73 -2.77
N CYS A 130 0.68 9.38 -1.56
CA CYS A 130 1.46 8.16 -1.31
C CYS A 130 0.59 6.89 -1.20
N HIS A 131 -0.71 7.05 -0.95
CA HIS A 131 -1.69 5.97 -0.84
C HIS A 131 -2.96 6.38 -1.59
N VAL A 132 -3.69 5.43 -2.18
CA VAL A 132 -4.89 5.74 -2.97
C VAL A 132 -5.95 6.49 -2.15
N ASP A 133 -6.15 6.13 -0.88
CA ASP A 133 -7.08 6.85 0.02
C ASP A 133 -6.68 8.32 0.22
N HIS A 134 -5.37 8.60 0.27
CA HIS A 134 -4.89 9.98 0.36
C HIS A 134 -5.05 10.72 -0.98
N ALA A 135 -4.84 10.01 -2.10
CA ALA A 135 -5.01 10.58 -3.43
C ALA A 135 -6.48 10.95 -3.72
N GLU A 136 -7.45 10.15 -3.30
CA GLU A 136 -8.87 10.50 -3.41
C GLU A 136 -9.21 11.76 -2.58
N ARG A 137 -8.70 11.86 -1.35
CA ARG A 137 -8.83 13.10 -0.56
C ARG A 137 -8.12 14.28 -1.20
N ALA A 138 -6.98 14.06 -1.84
CA ALA A 138 -6.28 15.09 -2.60
C ALA A 138 -7.11 15.54 -3.82
N TYR A 139 -7.83 14.64 -4.47
CA TYR A 139 -8.76 14.96 -5.55
C TYR A 139 -9.95 15.80 -5.06
N GLU A 140 -10.53 15.48 -3.91
CA GLU A 140 -11.56 16.33 -3.29
C GLU A 140 -11.05 17.75 -3.00
N ALA A 141 -9.82 17.87 -2.50
CA ALA A 141 -9.18 19.15 -2.26
C ALA A 141 -8.87 19.92 -3.56
N PHE A 142 -8.48 19.19 -4.61
CA PHE A 142 -8.28 19.74 -5.95
C PHE A 142 -9.59 20.30 -6.54
N GLU A 143 -10.68 19.55 -6.47
CA GLU A 143 -12.02 19.99 -6.92
C GLU A 143 -12.52 21.21 -6.14
N ALA A 144 -12.23 21.28 -4.84
CA ALA A 144 -12.54 22.46 -4.02
C ALA A 144 -11.71 23.67 -4.44
N PHE A 145 -10.41 23.48 -4.69
CA PHE A 145 -9.52 24.51 -5.21
C PHE A 145 -9.99 25.06 -6.57
N CYS A 146 -10.44 24.20 -7.49
CA CYS A 146 -10.94 24.64 -8.79
C CYS A 146 -12.19 25.55 -8.69
N LYS A 147 -12.98 25.41 -7.61
CA LYS A 147 -14.17 26.24 -7.36
C LYS A 147 -13.83 27.59 -6.71
N ASP A 148 -12.79 27.63 -5.88
CA ASP A 148 -12.32 28.83 -5.18
C ASP A 148 -10.78 28.90 -5.22
N PRO A 149 -10.19 29.38 -6.34
CA PRO A 149 -8.75 29.30 -6.55
C PRO A 149 -7.94 30.14 -5.57
N GLY A 150 -6.77 29.61 -5.20
CA GLY A 150 -5.84 30.27 -4.28
C GLY A 150 -4.37 29.94 -4.56
N PRO A 151 -3.48 30.22 -3.60
CA PRO A 151 -2.08 29.79 -3.68
C PRO A 151 -1.95 28.26 -3.58
N VAL A 152 -1.05 27.68 -4.37
CA VAL A 152 -0.69 26.26 -4.30
C VAL A 152 0.76 26.11 -3.83
N VAL A 153 0.99 25.19 -2.91
CA VAL A 153 2.34 24.77 -2.49
C VAL A 153 2.44 23.26 -2.61
N LEU A 154 3.44 22.79 -3.35
CA LEU A 154 3.77 21.37 -3.54
C LEU A 154 5.24 21.14 -3.19
N GLY A 155 5.58 19.94 -2.72
CA GLY A 155 6.97 19.60 -2.49
C GLY A 155 7.19 18.34 -1.66
N ALA A 156 8.43 18.19 -1.19
CA ALA A 156 8.87 17.14 -0.30
C ALA A 156 9.48 17.78 0.96
N VAL A 157 9.14 17.25 2.14
CA VAL A 157 9.69 17.69 3.44
C VAL A 157 11.03 16.99 3.74
N GLN A 158 11.65 17.34 4.87
CA GLN A 158 12.92 16.75 5.32
C GLN A 158 12.80 15.23 5.51
N GLY A 159 13.84 14.48 5.14
CA GLY A 159 13.90 13.03 5.32
C GLY A 159 13.12 12.20 4.29
N VAL A 160 12.48 12.84 3.30
CA VAL A 160 11.85 12.14 2.17
C VAL A 160 12.90 11.41 1.33
N SER A 161 12.54 10.23 0.81
CA SER A 161 13.35 9.43 -0.12
C SER A 161 12.73 9.27 -1.51
N CYS A 162 11.46 9.64 -1.68
CA CYS A 162 10.69 9.48 -2.92
C CYS A 162 10.33 10.85 -3.51
N PHE A 163 11.27 11.46 -4.23
CA PHE A 163 11.10 12.82 -4.77
C PHE A 163 10.36 12.88 -6.11
N GLY A 164 10.50 11.84 -6.94
CA GLY A 164 9.92 11.80 -8.30
C GLY A 164 8.44 12.18 -8.35
N PRO A 165 7.56 11.57 -7.53
CA PRO A 165 6.13 11.89 -7.52
C PRO A 165 5.80 13.35 -7.17
N ALA A 166 6.64 14.05 -6.42
CA ALA A 166 6.41 15.47 -6.13
C ALA A 166 6.59 16.34 -7.38
N TYR A 167 7.61 16.04 -8.19
CA TYR A 167 7.81 16.71 -9.49
C TYR A 167 6.74 16.31 -10.50
N GLU A 168 6.43 15.02 -10.59
CA GLU A 168 5.36 14.52 -11.46
C GLU A 168 4.03 15.22 -11.14
N PHE A 169 3.64 15.26 -9.87
CA PHE A 169 2.38 15.85 -9.46
C PHE A 169 2.32 17.36 -9.73
N ALA A 170 3.42 18.09 -9.57
CA ALA A 170 3.48 19.50 -9.96
C ALA A 170 3.22 19.72 -11.46
N MET A 171 3.76 18.87 -12.32
CA MET A 171 3.53 18.96 -13.77
C MET A 171 2.11 18.53 -14.17
N ILE A 172 1.56 17.51 -13.51
CA ILE A 172 0.18 17.06 -13.70
C ILE A 172 -0.80 18.17 -13.29
N LEU A 173 -0.58 18.79 -12.13
CA LEU A 173 -1.45 19.85 -11.64
C LEU A 173 -1.43 21.08 -12.56
N ASP A 174 -0.26 21.52 -13.02
CA ASP A 174 -0.16 22.61 -14.02
C ASP A 174 -0.85 22.24 -15.34
N THR A 175 -0.84 20.96 -15.72
CA THR A 175 -1.52 20.50 -16.94
C THR A 175 -3.03 20.52 -16.79
N GLU A 176 -3.57 20.00 -15.68
CA GLU A 176 -5.02 19.92 -15.47
C GLU A 176 -5.67 21.29 -15.23
N LEU A 177 -4.92 22.27 -14.70
CA LEU A 177 -5.42 23.63 -14.46
C LEU A 177 -5.47 24.53 -15.71
N ARG A 178 -4.97 24.07 -16.87
CA ARG A 178 -4.93 24.84 -18.13
C ARG A 178 -6.12 24.54 -19.03
#